data_AF-A0A2X2DGC0-F1
#
_entry.id   AF-A0A2X2DGC0-F1
#
_cell.length_a   1.000
_cell.length_b   1.000
_cell.length_c   1.000
_cell.angle_alpha   90.00
_cell.angle_beta   90.00
_cell.angle_gamma   90.00
#
_symmetry.space_group_name_H-M   'P 1'
#
loop_
_entity.id
_entity.type
_entity.pdbx_description
1 polymer ?
#
loop_
_entity_poly.entity_id
_entity_poly.type
_entity_poly.pdbx_seq_one_letter_code
_entity_poly.pdbx_strand_id
1 'polypeptide(L)'
;MLKRLEHAGKKNHFDIVQSHERIAGCDIFRAGDGVHRRWLLQRQKILPRWKGRWLFYDRYHRYVMNAEQQMYADPALKQVICNSQMVKKEIIADFGLSADKISVIYNAIDHNVFVPATNSQKTALKNTV
;
A
#
# COMPACT_ATOMS: atom_id res chain seq x y z
N MET A 1 7.97 -11.38 15.47
CA MET A 1 7.34 -10.06 15.73
C MET A 1 5.83 -10.09 15.48
N LEU A 2 5.34 -10.61 14.34
CA LEU A 2 3.89 -10.64 14.00
C LEU A 2 2.99 -11.45 14.94
N LYS A 3 3.45 -12.61 15.46
CA LYS A 3 2.65 -13.40 16.42
C LYS A 3 2.28 -12.65 17.72
N ARG A 4 2.96 -11.54 18.07
CA ARG A 4 2.72 -10.82 19.32
C ARG A 4 1.49 -9.89 19.28
N LEU A 5 1.12 -9.34 18.11
CA LEU A 5 -0.02 -8.42 18.00
C LEU A 5 -1.36 -9.17 18.06
N GLU A 6 -1.46 -10.33 17.40
CA GLU A 6 -2.63 -11.22 17.51
C GLU A 6 -2.93 -11.63 18.96
N HIS A 7 -1.88 -11.79 19.79
CA HIS A 7 -2.02 -12.17 21.20
C HIS A 7 -2.38 -10.98 22.10
N ALA A 8 -1.96 -9.76 21.75
CA ALA A 8 -2.29 -8.56 22.53
C ALA A 8 -3.77 -8.17 22.37
N GLY A 9 -4.32 -8.26 21.16
CA GLY A 9 -5.75 -8.02 20.90
C GLY A 9 -6.66 -9.06 21.56
N LYS A 10 -6.19 -10.28 21.80
CA LYS A 10 -6.95 -11.31 22.55
C LYS A 10 -6.94 -11.10 24.06
N LYS A 11 -5.98 -10.33 24.60
CA LYS A 11 -5.84 -10.09 26.04
C LYS A 11 -6.53 -8.81 26.51
N ASN A 12 -6.73 -7.85 25.61
CA ASN A 12 -7.38 -6.57 25.88
C ASN A 12 -8.50 -6.36 24.86
N HIS A 13 -9.72 -6.04 25.31
CA HIS A 13 -10.80 -5.65 24.40
C HIS A 13 -10.54 -4.24 23.86
N PHE A 14 -10.41 -4.12 22.53
CA PHE A 14 -10.35 -2.85 21.82
C PHE A 14 -11.59 -2.72 20.94
N ASP A 15 -12.18 -1.52 20.85
CA ASP A 15 -13.34 -1.28 19.98
C ASP A 15 -12.96 -1.30 18.49
N ILE A 16 -11.76 -0.81 18.15
CA ILE A 16 -11.21 -0.74 16.79
C ILE A 16 -9.69 -0.96 16.84
N VAL A 17 -9.19 -1.76 15.91
CA VAL A 17 -7.76 -1.94 15.63
C VAL A 17 -7.43 -1.39 14.26
N GLN A 18 -6.55 -0.39 14.21
CA GLN A 18 -6.06 0.17 12.95
C GLN A 18 -4.58 -0.19 12.72
N SER A 19 -4.24 -0.63 11.51
CA SER A 19 -2.86 -0.90 11.09
C SER A 19 -2.43 0.01 9.95
N HIS A 20 -1.17 0.45 9.98
CA HIS A 20 -0.48 1.07 8.84
C HIS A 20 0.48 0.11 8.14
N GLU A 21 0.57 -1.11 8.65
CA GLU A 21 1.37 -2.20 8.11
C GLU A 21 0.47 -3.33 7.59
N ARG A 22 1.02 -4.15 6.69
CA ARG A 22 0.34 -5.29 6.05
C ARG A 22 0.15 -6.45 7.04
N ILE A 23 -0.79 -6.29 7.98
CA ILE A 23 -1.04 -7.21 9.09
C ILE A 23 -2.53 -7.59 9.09
N ALA A 24 -2.79 -8.89 9.06
CA ALA A 24 -4.13 -9.47 9.18
C ALA A 24 -4.70 -9.28 10.60
N GLY A 25 -6.02 -9.34 10.74
CA GLY A 25 -6.71 -9.15 12.02
C GLY A 25 -6.91 -7.70 12.47
N CYS A 26 -6.76 -6.71 11.59
CA CYS A 26 -7.13 -5.32 11.88
C CYS A 26 -8.51 -4.96 11.30
N ASP A 27 -9.21 -4.03 11.94
CA ASP A 27 -10.48 -3.50 11.45
C ASP A 27 -10.28 -2.50 10.30
N ILE A 28 -9.22 -1.68 10.41
CA ILE A 28 -8.92 -0.61 9.44
C ILE A 28 -7.45 -0.72 9.00
N PHE A 29 -7.23 -0.76 7.70
CA PHE A 29 -5.88 -0.69 7.13
C PHE A 29 -5.67 0.63 6.38
N ARG A 30 -4.61 1.38 6.69
CA ARG A 30 -4.17 2.51 5.87
C ARG A 30 -3.10 2.08 4.87
N ALA A 31 -3.51 1.95 3.61
CA ALA A 31 -2.63 1.78 2.46
C ALA A 31 -1.95 3.12 2.11
N GLY A 32 -0.95 3.48 2.90
CA GLY A 32 -0.05 4.61 2.63
C GLY A 32 0.95 4.31 1.50
N ASP A 33 1.30 3.04 1.35
CA ASP A 33 2.09 2.50 0.25
C ASP A 33 1.23 2.14 -0.96
N GLY A 34 1.87 1.67 -2.05
CA GLY A 34 1.21 0.98 -3.15
C GLY A 34 1.09 -0.53 -2.92
N VAL A 35 0.48 -1.21 -3.89
CA VAL A 35 0.41 -2.68 -3.93
C VAL A 35 1.78 -3.25 -4.32
N HIS A 36 2.34 -4.13 -3.48
CA HIS A 36 3.70 -4.63 -3.67
C HIS A 36 3.90 -5.34 -5.01
N ARG A 37 2.92 -6.17 -5.42
CA ARG A 37 2.94 -6.84 -6.72
C ARG A 37 3.01 -5.85 -7.90
N ARG A 38 2.26 -4.75 -7.82
CA ARG A 38 2.23 -3.71 -8.85
C ARG A 38 3.56 -2.98 -8.93
N TRP A 39 4.17 -2.70 -7.78
CA TRP A 39 5.54 -2.18 -7.72
C TRP A 39 6.56 -3.12 -8.39
N LEU A 40 6.49 -4.43 -8.12
CA LEU A 40 7.38 -5.42 -8.77
C LEU A 40 7.21 -5.44 -10.29
N LEU A 41 5.98 -5.35 -10.79
CA LEU A 41 5.70 -5.28 -12.23
C LEU A 41 6.30 -4.02 -12.88
N GLN A 42 6.25 -2.87 -12.22
CA GLN A 42 6.91 -1.66 -12.72
C GLN A 42 8.43 -1.79 -12.66
N ARG A 43 8.97 -2.33 -11.56
CA ARG A 43 10.40 -2.56 -11.39
C ARG A 43 10.97 -3.54 -12.40
N GLN A 44 10.20 -4.55 -12.81
CA GLN A 44 10.59 -5.50 -13.85
C GLN A 44 10.85 -4.83 -15.21
N LYS A 45 10.13 -3.74 -15.55
CA LYS A 45 10.27 -3.05 -16.85
C LYS A 45 11.62 -2.36 -17.03
N ILE A 46 12.26 -1.97 -15.94
CA ILE A 46 13.54 -1.23 -15.95
C ILE A 46 14.75 -2.11 -15.64
N LEU A 47 14.54 -3.42 -15.45
CA LEU A 47 15.61 -4.37 -15.14
C LEU A 47 15.89 -5.30 -16.31
N PRO A 48 17.10 -5.88 -16.39
CA PRO A 48 17.37 -7.00 -17.29
C PRO A 48 16.34 -8.12 -17.10
N ARG A 49 15.87 -8.71 -18.21
CA ARG A 49 14.74 -9.67 -18.23
C ARG A 49 14.91 -10.82 -17.21
N TRP A 50 16.12 -11.34 -17.08
CA TRP A 50 16.45 -12.40 -16.12
C TRP A 50 16.24 -11.93 -14.66
N LYS A 51 16.79 -10.76 -14.30
CA LYS A 51 16.68 -10.18 -12.96
C LYS A 51 15.23 -9.84 -12.61
N GLY A 52 14.47 -9.37 -13.61
CA GLY A 52 13.04 -9.16 -13.50
C GLY A 52 12.26 -10.43 -13.11
N ARG A 53 12.61 -11.60 -13.69
CA ARG A 53 12.00 -12.88 -13.29
C ARG A 53 12.41 -13.28 -11.87
N TRP A 54 13.67 -13.10 -11.49
CA TRP A 54 14.17 -13.42 -10.15
C TRP A 54 13.48 -12.65 -9.03
N LEU A 55 13.05 -11.41 -9.27
CA LEU A 55 12.30 -10.63 -8.28
C LEU A 55 11.07 -11.36 -7.73
N PHE A 56 10.33 -12.10 -8.55
CA PHE A 56 9.12 -12.80 -8.10
C PHE A 56 9.41 -14.10 -7.34
N TYR A 57 10.63 -14.65 -7.49
CA TYR A 57 11.07 -15.84 -6.76
C TYR A 57 11.67 -15.54 -5.39
N ASP A 58 12.14 -14.30 -5.20
CA ASP A 58 12.71 -13.82 -3.96
C ASP A 58 11.76 -14.08 -2.76
N ARG A 59 12.35 -14.56 -1.66
CA ARG A 59 11.60 -14.99 -0.47
C ARG A 59 10.91 -13.81 0.22
N TYR A 60 11.57 -12.67 0.26
CA TYR A 60 11.02 -11.47 0.90
C TYR A 60 9.84 -10.94 0.09
N HIS A 61 9.97 -10.85 -1.24
CA HIS A 61 8.86 -10.38 -2.09
C HIS A 61 7.64 -11.29 -2.03
N ARG A 62 7.83 -12.62 -2.05
CA ARG A 62 6.71 -13.56 -1.87
C ARG A 62 6.06 -13.44 -0.49
N TYR A 63 6.86 -13.25 0.55
CA TYR A 63 6.35 -13.02 1.90
C TYR A 63 5.48 -11.75 1.98
N VAL A 64 5.93 -10.63 1.42
CA VAL A 64 5.17 -9.37 1.42
C VAL A 64 3.85 -9.52 0.65
N MET A 65 3.87 -10.10 -0.55
CA MET A 65 2.65 -10.34 -1.33
C MET A 65 1.66 -11.25 -0.57
N ASN A 66 2.16 -12.27 0.12
CA ASN A 66 1.33 -13.14 0.94
C ASN A 66 0.75 -12.40 2.16
N ALA A 67 1.52 -11.53 2.81
CA ALA A 67 1.02 -10.70 3.91
C ALA A 67 -0.07 -9.72 3.44
N GLU A 68 0.08 -9.12 2.25
CA GLU A 68 -0.98 -8.31 1.63
C GLU A 68 -2.23 -9.15 1.37
N GLN A 69 -2.07 -10.33 0.76
CA GLN A 69 -3.19 -11.22 0.47
C GLN A 69 -3.96 -11.62 1.74
N GLN A 70 -3.25 -11.98 2.80
CA GLN A 70 -3.85 -12.36 4.08
C GLN A 70 -4.58 -11.19 4.72
N MET A 71 -3.97 -9.99 4.72
CA MET A 71 -4.57 -8.80 5.32
C MET A 71 -5.85 -8.36 4.57
N TYR A 72 -5.84 -8.34 3.24
CA TYR A 72 -7.03 -7.97 2.47
C TYR A 72 -8.14 -9.02 2.50
N ALA A 73 -7.80 -10.30 2.61
CA ALA A 73 -8.78 -11.38 2.69
C ALA A 73 -9.31 -11.61 4.12
N ASP A 74 -8.76 -10.93 5.13
CA ASP A 74 -9.14 -11.14 6.52
C ASP A 74 -10.59 -10.70 6.78
N PRO A 75 -11.45 -11.57 7.35
CA PRO A 75 -12.82 -11.20 7.68
C PRO A 75 -12.95 -10.04 8.68
N ALA A 76 -11.94 -9.79 9.51
CA ALA A 76 -11.91 -8.67 10.45
C ALA A 76 -11.79 -7.32 9.73
N LEU A 77 -11.29 -7.29 8.49
CA LEU A 77 -11.08 -6.05 7.74
C LEU A 77 -12.42 -5.42 7.32
N LYS A 78 -12.72 -4.28 7.95
CA LYS A 78 -13.93 -3.49 7.71
C LYS A 78 -13.69 -2.40 6.66
N GLN A 79 -12.58 -1.67 6.75
CA GLN A 79 -12.28 -0.56 5.83
C GLN A 79 -10.80 -0.46 5.46
N VAL A 80 -10.53 -0.04 4.23
CA VAL A 80 -9.20 0.35 3.75
C VAL A 80 -9.19 1.85 3.44
N ILE A 81 -8.15 2.54 3.88
CA ILE A 81 -7.90 3.94 3.53
C ILE A 81 -6.69 4.00 2.59
N CYS A 82 -6.89 4.42 1.35
CA CYS A 82 -5.82 4.59 0.36
C CYS A 82 -5.39 6.05 0.23
N ASN A 83 -4.12 6.26 -0.11
CA ASN A 83 -3.56 7.58 -0.39
C ASN A 83 -3.94 8.17 -1.76
N SER A 84 -4.50 7.37 -2.67
CA SER A 84 -4.76 7.76 -4.06
C SER A 84 -5.81 6.88 -4.73
N GLN A 85 -6.43 7.41 -5.79
CA GLN A 85 -7.35 6.66 -6.66
C GLN A 85 -6.65 5.53 -7.41
N MET A 86 -5.35 5.68 -7.70
CA MET A 86 -4.56 4.65 -8.35
C MET A 86 -4.45 3.42 -7.45
N VAL A 87 -4.03 3.59 -6.19
CA VAL A 87 -3.92 2.49 -5.24
C VAL A 87 -5.27 1.83 -4.97
N LYS A 88 -6.37 2.60 -4.86
CA LYS A 88 -7.73 2.04 -4.75
C LYS A 88 -8.05 1.09 -5.91
N LYS A 89 -7.81 1.52 -7.16
CA LYS A 89 -8.08 0.68 -8.35
C LYS A 89 -7.23 -0.58 -8.35
N GLU A 90 -5.96 -0.47 -7.96
CA GLU A 90 -5.05 -1.61 -7.90
C GLU A 90 -5.46 -2.63 -6.84
N ILE A 91 -5.91 -2.17 -5.67
CA ILE A 91 -6.41 -3.08 -4.61
C ILE A 91 -7.65 -3.84 -5.07
N ILE A 92 -8.59 -3.15 -5.72
CA ILE A 92 -9.80 -3.79 -6.29
C ILE A 92 -9.39 -4.84 -7.32
N ALA A 93 -8.47 -4.50 -8.23
CA ALA A 93 -8.06 -5.39 -9.31
C ALA A 93 -7.26 -6.61 -8.83
N ASP A 94 -6.35 -6.43 -7.88
CA ASP A 94 -5.41 -7.49 -7.46
C ASP A 94 -5.97 -8.35 -6.29
N PHE A 95 -6.87 -7.80 -5.45
CA PHE A 95 -7.40 -8.50 -4.27
C PHE A 95 -8.93 -8.67 -4.26
N GLY A 96 -9.67 -8.07 -5.19
CA GLY A 96 -11.13 -8.25 -5.30
C GLY A 96 -11.94 -7.57 -4.19
N LEU A 97 -11.35 -6.62 -3.46
CA LEU A 97 -12.09 -5.85 -2.46
C LEU A 97 -13.20 -5.03 -3.10
N SER A 98 -14.36 -4.99 -2.44
CA SER A 98 -15.47 -4.16 -2.87
C SER A 98 -15.13 -2.66 -2.72
N ALA A 99 -15.58 -1.84 -3.67
CA ALA A 99 -15.19 -0.43 -3.76
C ALA A 99 -15.70 0.46 -2.62
N ASP A 100 -16.75 0.03 -1.93
CA ASP A 100 -17.34 0.64 -0.73
C ASP A 100 -16.46 0.43 0.51
N LYS A 101 -15.75 -0.70 0.61
CA LYS A 101 -14.73 -0.97 1.64
C LYS A 101 -13.46 -0.13 1.50
N ILE A 102 -13.34 0.72 0.47
CA ILE A 102 -12.13 1.50 0.21
C ILE A 102 -12.43 2.99 0.12
N SER A 103 -11.89 3.76 1.06
CA SER A 103 -11.93 5.22 1.07
C SER A 103 -10.61 5.79 0.58
N VAL A 104 -10.64 6.85 -0.25
CA VAL A 104 -9.43 7.58 -0.63
C VAL A 104 -9.31 8.82 0.23
N ILE A 105 -8.27 8.85 1.06
CA ILE A 105 -7.87 10.01 1.86
C ILE A 105 -6.43 10.33 1.50
N TYR A 106 -6.26 11.38 0.69
CA TYR A 106 -4.96 11.87 0.25
C TYR A 106 -4.08 12.25 1.44
N ASN A 107 -2.78 12.04 1.30
CA ASN A 107 -1.82 12.49 2.30
C ASN A 107 -1.84 14.03 2.37
N ALA A 108 -1.95 14.57 3.58
CA ALA A 108 -1.88 16.01 3.80
C ALA A 108 -0.44 16.50 3.62
N ILE A 109 -0.32 17.71 3.04
CA ILE A 109 0.93 18.46 2.94
C ILE A 109 0.66 19.88 3.46
N ASP A 110 1.69 20.54 3.99
CA ASP A 110 1.58 21.96 4.34
C ASP A 110 1.49 22.79 3.06
N HIS A 111 0.33 23.37 2.80
CA HIS A 111 0.06 24.16 1.60
C HIS A 111 0.76 25.53 1.59
N ASN A 112 1.32 25.98 2.72
CA ASN A 112 2.15 27.18 2.78
C ASN A 112 3.59 26.90 2.35
N VAL A 113 4.07 25.68 2.58
CA VAL A 113 5.44 25.24 2.23
C VAL A 113 5.46 24.59 0.85
N PHE A 114 4.49 23.73 0.57
CA PHE A 114 4.40 22.94 -0.65
C PHE A 114 3.33 23.51 -1.57
N VAL A 115 3.73 24.53 -2.33
CA VAL A 115 2.90 25.15 -3.37
C VAL A 115 3.15 24.51 -4.74
N PRO A 116 2.12 24.37 -5.59
CA PRO A 116 2.31 23.87 -6.95
C PRO A 116 3.32 24.73 -7.73
N ALA A 117 4.34 24.09 -8.31
CA ALA A 117 5.31 24.79 -9.14
C ALA A 117 4.65 25.45 -10.36
N THR A 118 5.11 26.64 -10.71
CA THR A 118 4.70 27.35 -11.93
C THR A 118 5.20 26.64 -13.18
N ASN A 119 4.63 26.96 -14.35
CA ASN A 119 5.09 26.36 -15.61
C ASN A 119 6.56 26.67 -15.91
N SER A 120 7.05 27.87 -15.57
CA SER A 120 8.46 28.23 -15.75
C SER A 120 9.38 27.39 -14.86
N GLN A 121 9.01 27.20 -13.58
CA GLN A 121 9.75 26.33 -12.65
C GLN A 121 9.78 24.88 -13.14
N LYS A 122 8.64 24.35 -13.63
CA LYS A 122 8.57 23.00 -14.21
C LYS A 122 9.50 22.86 -15.43
N THR A 123 9.54 23.84 -16.32
CA THR A 123 10.41 23.83 -17.50
C THR A 123 11.89 23.89 -17.12
N ALA A 124 12.26 24.75 -16.16
CA ALA A 124 13.63 24.85 -15.67
C ALA A 124 14.13 23.52 -15.08
N LEU A 125 13.32 22.87 -14.23
CA LEU A 125 13.67 21.58 -13.61
C LEU A 125 13.88 20.46 -14.63
N LYS A 126 13.12 20.44 -15.74
CA LYS A 126 13.28 19.45 -16.81
C LYS A 126 14.61 19.58 -17.56
N ASN A 127 15.18 20.78 -17.61
CA ASN A 127 16.42 21.07 -18.33
C ASN A 127 17.67 20.93 -17.44
N THR A 128 17.49 20.61 -16.15
CA THR A 128 18.58 20.51 -15.16
C THR A 128 19.02 19.06 -14.91
N VAL A 129 18.33 18.07 -15.51
CA VAL A 129 18.63 16.63 -15.44
C VAL A 129 19.14 16.17 -16.79
#